data_AF-A0A954I4P2-F1
#
_entry.id   AF-A0A954I4P2-F1
#
_cell.length_a   1.000
_cell.length_b   1.000
_cell.length_c   1.000
_cell.angle_alpha   90.00
_cell.angle_beta   90.00
_cell.angle_gamma   90.00
#
_symmetry.space_group_name_H-M   'P 1'
#
loop_
_entity.id
_entity.type
_entity.pdbx_description
1 polymer ?
#
loop_
_entity_poly.entity_id
_entity_poly.type
_entity_poly.pdbx_seq_one_letter_code
_entity_poly.pdbx_strand_id
1 'polypeptide(L)'
;MLWEVEIRPADSEVDREGAHVLEAARRVGAGSVRSVQSGRSYLVEGELDATEIAGPALHLLADSVTETATVHPLPASHASPGPQDAALLNVLFKPGVTDNVGLTAEKALKDLGLKIDRVATCRKYWINPEASEADLDRLGSKVLSNDAIEQVIAGPLPLETIGLGSDYQFKLQHIAIREMDDAVLMRLSKEGQLYLSLAEMQTIQQHF
;
A
#
# COMPACT_ATOMS: atom_id res chain seq x y z
N MET A 1 -15.63 -3.12 -10.27
CA MET A 1 -14.72 -2.29 -11.09
C MET A 1 -13.72 -1.63 -10.18
N LEU A 2 -12.50 -1.37 -10.65
CA LEU A 2 -11.48 -0.68 -9.89
C LEU A 2 -11.29 0.73 -10.43
N TRP A 3 -11.35 1.70 -9.52
CA TRP A 3 -11.16 3.12 -9.81
C TRP A 3 -9.99 3.68 -9.01
N GLU A 4 -9.27 4.62 -9.59
CA GLU A 4 -8.28 5.43 -8.89
C GLU A 4 -8.84 6.84 -8.72
N VAL A 5 -8.94 7.30 -7.46
CA VAL A 5 -9.14 8.71 -7.12
C VAL A 5 -7.78 9.29 -6.79
N GLU A 6 -7.16 9.95 -7.75
CA GLU A 6 -5.86 10.60 -7.61
C GLU A 6 -6.01 12.01 -7.08
N ILE A 7 -5.28 12.34 -6.03
CA ILE A 7 -5.35 13.60 -5.30
C ILE A 7 -3.96 14.23 -5.25
N ARG A 8 -3.88 15.51 -5.62
CA ARG A 8 -2.66 16.32 -5.58
C ARG A 8 -2.93 17.62 -4.81
N PRO A 9 -1.90 18.27 -4.25
CA PRO A 9 -2.03 19.66 -3.82
C PRO A 9 -2.60 20.52 -4.95
N ALA A 10 -3.46 21.48 -4.64
CA ALA A 10 -3.93 22.44 -5.63
C ALA A 10 -2.76 23.28 -6.17
N ASP A 11 -2.89 23.83 -7.39
CA ASP A 11 -1.82 24.60 -8.04
C ASP A 11 -1.35 25.83 -7.21
N SER A 12 -2.22 26.34 -6.33
CA SER A 12 -1.90 27.43 -5.40
C SER A 12 -1.17 26.99 -4.14
N GLU A 13 -1.13 25.69 -3.86
CA GLU A 13 -0.54 25.10 -2.66
C GLU A 13 0.89 24.63 -2.90
N VAL A 14 1.70 24.64 -1.84
CA VAL A 14 3.06 24.13 -1.90
C VAL A 14 3.06 22.61 -1.71
N ASP A 15 3.65 21.89 -2.65
CA ASP A 15 3.90 20.46 -2.52
C ASP A 15 5.02 20.18 -1.50
N ARG A 16 4.66 20.17 -0.22
CA ARG A 16 5.59 19.98 0.90
C ARG A 16 6.18 18.57 0.92
N GLU A 17 5.40 17.56 0.55
CA GLU A 17 5.86 16.17 0.52
C GLU A 17 6.85 15.95 -0.64
N GLY A 18 6.57 16.49 -1.83
CA GLY A 18 7.51 16.48 -2.95
C GLY A 18 8.84 17.15 -2.59
N ALA A 19 8.80 18.31 -1.92
CA ALA A 19 10.00 19.00 -1.44
C ALA A 19 10.77 18.17 -0.39
N HIS A 20 10.06 17.56 0.56
CA HIS A 20 10.66 16.69 1.59
C HIS A 20 11.36 15.48 0.97
N VAL A 21 10.71 14.80 0.02
CA VAL A 21 11.29 13.66 -0.70
C VAL A 21 12.50 14.07 -1.53
N LEU A 22 12.47 15.22 -2.20
CA LEU A 22 13.62 15.73 -2.95
C LEU A 22 14.85 15.96 -2.05
N GLU A 23 14.64 16.52 -0.85
CA GLU A 23 15.72 16.68 0.13
C GLU A 23 16.25 15.35 0.65
N ALA A 24 15.36 14.37 0.89
CA ALA A 24 15.76 13.03 1.29
C ALA A 24 16.55 12.30 0.18
N ALA A 25 16.15 12.46 -1.08
CA ALA A 25 16.84 11.92 -2.26
C ALA A 25 18.31 12.38 -2.29
N ARG A 26 18.56 13.66 -2.04
CA ARG A 26 19.92 14.24 -1.97
C ARG A 26 20.76 13.57 -0.88
N ARG A 27 20.18 13.32 0.30
CA ARG A 27 20.88 12.70 1.44
C ARG A 27 21.28 11.26 1.19
N VAL A 28 20.50 10.51 0.41
CA VAL A 28 20.85 9.14 0.01
C VAL A 28 21.73 9.08 -1.24
N GLY A 29 22.15 10.23 -1.76
CA GLY A 29 23.02 10.34 -2.94
C GLY A 29 22.33 10.00 -4.26
N ALA A 30 21.00 10.16 -4.35
CA ALA A 30 20.24 10.04 -5.60
C ALA A 30 20.31 11.35 -6.39
N GLY A 31 21.49 11.68 -6.90
CA GLY A 31 21.82 13.01 -7.44
C GLY A 31 21.15 13.37 -8.78
N SER A 32 20.66 12.39 -9.53
CA SER A 32 19.93 12.63 -10.79
C SER A 32 18.46 13.02 -10.58
N VAL A 33 17.93 12.86 -9.36
CA VAL A 33 16.60 13.32 -8.94
C VAL A 33 16.65 14.82 -8.62
N ARG A 34 16.06 15.63 -9.51
CA ARG A 34 16.11 17.10 -9.48
C ARG A 34 14.77 17.73 -9.13
N SER A 35 13.68 17.07 -9.45
CA SER A 35 12.33 17.47 -9.06
C SER A 35 11.49 16.26 -8.70
N VAL A 36 10.63 16.43 -7.71
CA VAL A 36 9.64 15.45 -7.29
C VAL A 36 8.33 16.21 -7.10
N GLN A 37 7.27 15.72 -7.74
CA GLN A 37 5.89 16.07 -7.39
C GLN A 37 5.26 14.88 -6.68
N SER A 38 4.44 15.14 -5.67
CA SER A 38 3.77 14.14 -4.87
C SER A 38 2.26 14.17 -5.06
N GLY A 39 1.65 13.03 -4.82
CA GLY A 39 0.21 12.87 -4.74
C GLY A 39 -0.13 11.65 -3.90
N ARG A 40 -1.42 11.50 -3.60
CA ARG A 40 -1.96 10.29 -2.99
C ARG A 40 -3.14 9.81 -3.81
N SER A 41 -3.48 8.54 -3.65
CA SER A 41 -4.62 7.98 -4.35
C SER A 41 -5.36 7.00 -3.48
N TYR A 42 -6.68 6.99 -3.64
CA TYR A 42 -7.53 5.93 -3.16
C TYR A 42 -7.86 5.02 -4.34
N LEU A 43 -7.49 3.76 -4.22
CA LEU A 43 -7.91 2.69 -5.11
C LEU A 43 -9.23 2.17 -4.56
N VAL A 44 -10.31 2.32 -5.30
CA VAL A 44 -11.68 2.01 -4.87
C VAL A 44 -12.22 0.89 -5.75
N GLU A 45 -12.39 -0.29 -5.15
CA GLU A 45 -12.97 -1.45 -5.78
C GLU A 45 -14.42 -1.60 -5.34
N GLY A 46 -15.33 -1.74 -6.30
CA GLY A 46 -16.76 -1.95 -6.00
C GLY A 46 -17.68 -1.94 -7.22
N GLU A 47 -18.97 -2.02 -6.94
CA GLU A 47 -20.05 -1.81 -7.91
C GLU A 47 -20.37 -0.31 -7.99
N LEU A 48 -19.53 0.44 -8.71
CA LEU A 48 -19.65 1.89 -8.87
C LEU A 48 -19.64 2.29 -10.34
N ASP A 49 -20.43 3.30 -10.67
CA ASP A 49 -20.33 4.01 -11.95
C ASP A 49 -19.44 5.26 -11.87
N ALA A 50 -19.12 5.83 -13.05
CA ALA A 50 -18.25 7.00 -13.17
C ALA A 50 -18.81 8.25 -12.45
N THR A 51 -20.12 8.36 -12.34
CA THR A 51 -20.83 9.48 -11.70
C THR A 51 -20.73 9.40 -10.19
N GLU A 52 -20.85 8.20 -9.63
CA GLU A 52 -20.71 7.93 -8.20
C GLU A 52 -19.28 8.19 -7.73
N ILE A 53 -18.28 7.73 -8.48
CA ILE A 53 -16.89 7.93 -8.10
C ILE A 53 -16.43 9.39 -8.28
N ALA A 54 -16.84 10.06 -9.37
CA ALA A 54 -16.46 11.45 -9.64
C ALA A 54 -17.31 12.48 -8.89
N GLY A 55 -18.41 12.05 -8.25
CA GLY A 55 -19.29 12.91 -7.46
C GLY A 55 -19.12 12.68 -5.95
N PRO A 56 -19.99 11.86 -5.33
CA PRO A 56 -20.00 11.68 -3.88
C PRO A 56 -18.69 11.13 -3.32
N ALA A 57 -18.04 10.16 -3.99
CA ALA A 57 -16.79 9.59 -3.48
C ALA A 57 -15.64 10.61 -3.53
N LEU A 58 -15.44 11.28 -4.67
CA LEU A 58 -14.40 12.31 -4.80
C LEU A 58 -14.57 13.45 -3.79
N HIS A 59 -15.80 13.91 -3.56
CA HIS A 59 -16.08 14.95 -2.54
C HIS A 59 -15.78 14.50 -1.12
N LEU A 60 -15.94 13.20 -0.81
CA LEU A 60 -15.61 12.66 0.50
C LEU A 60 -14.10 12.50 0.70
N LEU A 61 -13.39 12.09 -0.35
CA LEU A 61 -11.99 11.67 -0.27
C LEU A 61 -10.98 12.81 -0.44
N ALA A 62 -11.37 13.91 -1.09
CA ALA A 62 -10.51 15.04 -1.39
C ALA A 62 -11.04 16.35 -0.80
N ASP A 63 -10.12 17.19 -0.32
CA ASP A 63 -10.45 18.55 0.13
C ASP A 63 -10.40 19.53 -1.05
N SER A 64 -11.55 20.04 -1.49
CA SER A 64 -11.64 20.95 -2.62
C SER A 64 -11.02 22.34 -2.41
N VAL A 65 -10.62 22.68 -1.17
CA VAL A 65 -9.96 23.95 -0.88
C VAL A 65 -8.46 23.87 -1.14
N THR A 66 -7.83 22.77 -0.74
CA THR A 66 -6.36 22.62 -0.75
C THR A 66 -5.86 21.59 -1.75
N GLU A 67 -6.75 20.81 -2.35
CA GLU A 67 -6.41 19.67 -3.19
C GLU A 67 -7.18 19.71 -4.52
N THR A 68 -6.57 19.11 -5.54
CA THR A 68 -7.22 18.78 -6.80
C THR A 68 -7.32 17.27 -6.90
N ALA A 69 -8.46 16.78 -7.38
CA ALA A 69 -8.70 15.35 -7.52
C ALA A 69 -9.16 14.99 -8.93
N THR A 70 -8.69 13.85 -9.42
CA THR A 70 -9.03 13.30 -10.72
C THR A 70 -9.37 11.83 -10.57
N VAL A 71 -10.26 11.32 -11.41
CA VAL A 71 -10.71 9.93 -11.34
C VAL A 71 -10.44 9.21 -12.65
N HIS A 72 -9.91 8.01 -12.57
CA HIS A 72 -9.60 7.16 -13.72
C HIS A 72 -9.97 5.70 -13.43
N PRO A 73 -10.47 4.94 -14.41
CA PRO A 73 -10.62 3.49 -14.25
C PRO A 73 -9.24 2.80 -14.28
N LEU A 74 -9.13 1.68 -13.57
CA LEU A 74 -7.97 0.78 -13.60
C LEU A 74 -8.33 -0.56 -14.27
N PRO A 75 -7.36 -1.26 -14.91
CA PRO A 75 -5.94 -0.92 -15.01
C PRO A 75 -5.67 0.27 -15.94
N ALA A 76 -4.69 1.10 -15.58
CA ALA A 76 -4.35 2.28 -16.38
C ALA A 76 -3.44 1.88 -17.56
N SER A 77 -3.87 2.16 -18.80
CA SER A 77 -3.05 1.93 -19.99
C SER A 77 -1.89 2.93 -20.14
N HIS A 78 -1.99 4.09 -19.49
CA HIS A 78 -1.02 5.18 -19.55
C HIS A 78 -0.82 5.76 -18.14
N ALA A 79 0.35 6.37 -17.91
CA ALA A 79 0.64 6.97 -16.62
C ALA A 79 -0.29 8.18 -16.42
N SER A 80 -0.78 8.36 -15.20
CA SER A 80 -1.55 9.56 -14.85
C SER A 80 -0.74 10.81 -15.20
N PRO A 81 -1.37 11.86 -15.76
CA PRO A 81 -0.67 12.98 -16.37
C PRO A 81 0.20 13.73 -15.34
N GLY A 82 1.51 13.50 -15.39
CA GLY A 82 2.51 14.29 -14.67
C GLY A 82 3.12 15.37 -15.58
N PRO A 83 4.17 16.05 -15.12
CA PRO A 83 5.06 16.78 -16.01
C PRO A 83 5.49 15.86 -17.16
N GLN A 84 5.64 16.42 -18.36
CA GLN A 84 5.90 15.65 -19.58
C GLN A 84 7.08 14.67 -19.39
N ASP A 85 6.85 13.40 -19.72
CA ASP A 85 7.80 12.27 -19.62
C ASP A 85 8.34 11.95 -18.21
N ALA A 86 7.70 12.45 -17.15
CA ALA A 86 8.12 12.17 -15.78
C ALA A 86 8.04 10.67 -15.44
N ALA A 87 9.06 10.17 -14.73
CA ALA A 87 9.03 8.83 -14.17
C ALA A 87 8.02 8.77 -13.02
N LEU A 88 7.09 7.82 -13.05
CA LEU A 88 6.08 7.63 -12.01
C LEU A 88 6.48 6.48 -11.08
N LEU A 89 6.48 6.71 -9.78
CA LEU A 89 6.61 5.69 -8.75
C LEU A 89 5.35 5.69 -7.86
N ASN A 90 4.73 4.52 -7.72
CA ASN A 90 3.60 4.29 -6.84
C ASN A 90 4.06 3.48 -5.64
N VAL A 91 3.67 3.88 -4.43
CA VAL A 91 3.98 3.15 -3.19
C VAL A 91 2.70 2.63 -2.58
N LEU A 92 2.60 1.32 -2.45
CA LEU A 92 1.45 0.63 -1.87
C LEU A 92 1.89 -0.25 -0.72
N PHE A 93 0.96 -0.59 0.16
CA PHE A 93 1.16 -1.68 1.10
C PHE A 93 1.32 -3.02 0.36
N LYS A 94 2.15 -3.91 0.92
CA LYS A 94 2.29 -5.28 0.44
C LYS A 94 0.99 -6.07 0.72
N PRO A 95 0.67 -7.09 -0.10
CA PRO A 95 -0.44 -8.00 0.17
C PRO A 95 -0.46 -8.52 1.61
N GLY A 96 -1.61 -8.44 2.27
CA GLY A 96 -1.80 -8.88 3.66
C GLY A 96 -1.37 -7.87 4.73
N VAL A 97 -0.81 -6.73 4.34
CA VAL A 97 -0.55 -5.61 5.26
C VAL A 97 -1.81 -4.77 5.43
N THR A 98 -2.14 -4.44 6.67
CA THR A 98 -3.32 -3.64 7.01
C THR A 98 -3.13 -2.17 6.61
N ASP A 99 -4.02 -1.68 5.75
CA ASP A 99 -4.14 -0.27 5.42
C ASP A 99 -5.29 0.38 6.24
N ASN A 100 -4.94 1.03 7.35
CA ASN A 100 -5.93 1.67 8.22
C ASN A 100 -6.67 2.83 7.55
N VAL A 101 -5.98 3.56 6.67
CA VAL A 101 -6.58 4.71 5.96
C VAL A 101 -7.56 4.19 4.92
N GLY A 102 -7.17 3.15 4.17
CA GLY A 102 -8.04 2.43 3.25
C GLY A 102 -9.30 1.89 3.95
N LEU A 103 -9.15 1.20 5.08
CA LEU A 103 -10.30 0.71 5.86
C LEU A 103 -11.24 1.82 6.34
N THR A 104 -10.69 2.96 6.76
CA THR A 104 -11.48 4.11 7.20
C THR A 104 -12.24 4.74 6.03
N ALA A 105 -11.58 4.91 4.88
CA ALA A 105 -12.17 5.42 3.66
C ALA A 105 -13.26 4.48 3.11
N GLU A 106 -13.02 3.16 3.12
CA GLU A 106 -14.00 2.14 2.74
C GLU A 106 -15.27 2.28 3.56
N LYS A 107 -15.14 2.38 4.89
CA LYS A 107 -16.28 2.56 5.78
C LYS A 107 -17.03 3.85 5.47
N ALA A 108 -16.33 4.97 5.31
CA ALA A 108 -16.96 6.26 5.06
C ALA A 108 -17.72 6.29 3.72
N LEU A 109 -17.17 5.66 2.68
CA LEU A 109 -17.85 5.52 1.39
C LEU A 109 -19.08 4.60 1.47
N LYS A 110 -19.01 3.51 2.24
CA LYS A 110 -20.17 2.65 2.53
C LYS A 110 -21.27 3.39 3.30
N ASP A 111 -20.88 4.22 4.27
CA ASP A 111 -21.80 5.06 5.05
C ASP A 111 -22.50 6.10 4.16
N LEU A 112 -21.90 6.46 3.01
CA LEU A 112 -22.50 7.31 1.97
C LEU A 112 -23.50 6.55 1.06
N GLY A 113 -23.67 5.24 1.27
CA GLY A 113 -24.57 4.38 0.49
C GLY A 113 -23.94 3.78 -0.76
N LEU A 114 -22.63 3.94 -0.96
CA LEU A 114 -21.92 3.39 -2.12
C LEU A 114 -21.59 1.90 -1.91
N LYS A 115 -21.68 1.11 -2.98
CA LYS A 115 -21.36 -0.32 -2.96
C LYS A 115 -19.86 -0.56 -3.14
N ILE A 116 -19.13 -0.44 -2.04
CA ILE A 116 -17.68 -0.63 -2.01
C ILE A 116 -17.34 -2.06 -1.55
N ASP A 117 -16.44 -2.72 -2.28
CA ASP A 117 -15.87 -4.00 -1.86
C ASP A 117 -14.62 -3.78 -1.03
N ARG A 118 -13.67 -2.98 -1.54
CA ARG A 118 -12.38 -2.68 -0.89
C ARG A 118 -11.89 -1.28 -1.22
N VAL A 119 -11.10 -0.70 -0.32
CA VAL A 119 -10.30 0.51 -0.59
C VAL A 119 -8.86 0.31 -0.13
N ALA A 120 -7.92 0.72 -0.98
CA ALA A 120 -6.50 0.80 -0.64
C ALA A 120 -5.97 2.19 -0.93
N THR A 121 -4.92 2.58 -0.20
CA THR A 121 -4.20 3.82 -0.41
C THR A 121 -2.91 3.59 -1.17
N CYS A 122 -2.53 4.61 -1.94
CA CYS A 122 -1.32 4.64 -2.72
C CYS A 122 -0.69 6.02 -2.62
N ARG A 123 0.63 6.10 -2.44
CA ARG A 123 1.39 7.35 -2.58
C ARG A 123 2.00 7.39 -3.98
N LYS A 124 1.96 8.53 -4.64
CA LYS A 124 2.43 8.70 -6.02
C LYS A 124 3.49 9.79 -6.08
N TYR A 125 4.54 9.53 -6.84
CA TYR A 125 5.65 10.44 -7.02
C TYR A 125 6.01 10.54 -8.50
N TRP A 126 5.97 11.75 -9.05
CA TRP A 126 6.44 12.05 -10.41
C TRP A 126 7.83 12.68 -10.31
N ILE A 127 8.81 12.02 -10.90
CA ILE A 127 10.22 12.39 -10.87
C ILE A 127 10.65 12.88 -12.25
N ASN A 128 11.59 13.82 -12.31
CA ASN A 128 12.10 14.33 -13.59
C ASN A 128 12.57 13.19 -14.54
N PRO A 129 12.33 13.30 -15.85
CA PRO A 129 12.59 12.23 -16.82
C PRO A 129 14.04 11.74 -16.87
N GLU A 130 15.00 12.61 -16.56
CA GLU A 130 16.43 12.31 -16.63
C GLU A 130 16.98 11.64 -15.37
N ALA A 131 16.13 11.32 -14.39
CA ALA A 131 16.53 10.53 -13.24
C ALA A 131 16.97 9.13 -13.69
N SER A 132 18.16 8.73 -13.27
CA SER A 132 18.71 7.41 -13.62
C SER A 132 17.96 6.30 -12.88
N GLU A 133 17.86 5.13 -13.51
CA GLU A 133 17.23 3.94 -12.91
C GLU A 133 17.83 3.59 -11.54
N ALA A 134 19.16 3.64 -11.41
CA ALA A 134 19.86 3.39 -10.15
C ALA A 134 19.47 4.37 -9.02
N ASP A 135 19.17 5.62 -9.37
CA ASP A 135 18.72 6.62 -8.40
C ASP A 135 17.23 6.49 -8.09
N LEU A 136 16.40 6.08 -9.06
CA LEU A 136 14.99 5.75 -8.84
C LEU A 136 14.85 4.55 -7.90
N ASP A 137 15.65 3.50 -8.10
CA ASP A 137 15.71 2.32 -7.21
C ASP A 137 16.15 2.70 -5.80
N ARG A 138 17.15 3.58 -5.70
CA ARG A 138 17.62 4.08 -4.41
C ARG A 138 16.57 4.93 -3.72
N LEU A 139 15.91 5.82 -4.45
CA LEU A 139 14.81 6.64 -3.95
C LEU A 139 13.68 5.75 -3.43
N GLY A 140 13.25 4.77 -4.23
CA GLY A 140 12.23 3.79 -3.86
C GLY A 140 12.56 3.07 -2.56
N SER A 141 13.72 2.41 -2.51
CA SER A 141 14.10 1.52 -1.41
C SER A 141 14.62 2.22 -0.14
N LYS A 142 15.11 3.46 -0.23
CA LYS A 142 15.71 4.18 0.91
C LYS A 142 14.88 5.34 1.44
N VAL A 143 13.94 5.86 0.65
CA VAL A 143 13.17 7.06 1.00
C VAL A 143 11.67 6.79 0.94
N LEU A 144 11.19 6.20 -0.16
CA LEU A 144 9.75 6.16 -0.43
C LEU A 144 9.02 5.03 0.31
N SER A 145 9.63 3.85 0.40
CA SER A 145 8.98 2.67 0.99
C SER A 145 9.72 2.10 2.19
N ASN A 146 8.95 1.53 3.10
CA ASN A 146 9.43 0.57 4.07
C ASN A 146 9.29 -0.85 3.51
N ASP A 147 10.41 -1.49 3.15
CA ASP A 147 10.39 -2.84 2.55
C ASP A 147 9.72 -3.92 3.41
N ALA A 148 9.56 -3.75 4.73
CA ALA A 148 8.82 -4.73 5.51
C ALA A 148 7.33 -4.77 5.16
N ILE A 149 6.75 -3.64 4.72
CA ILE A 149 5.30 -3.46 4.65
C ILE A 149 4.82 -2.81 3.35
N GLU A 150 5.71 -2.21 2.55
CA GLU A 150 5.37 -1.45 1.35
C GLU A 150 6.19 -1.91 0.16
N GLN A 151 5.62 -1.73 -1.03
CA GLN A 151 6.22 -2.04 -2.33
C GLN A 151 6.14 -0.81 -3.23
N VAL A 152 7.09 -0.71 -4.16
CA VAL A 152 7.14 0.35 -5.16
C VAL A 152 6.81 -0.25 -6.53
N ILE A 153 5.84 0.33 -7.22
CA ILE A 153 5.45 -0.02 -8.59
C ILE A 153 5.80 1.16 -9.50
N ALA A 154 6.73 0.96 -10.43
CA ALA A 154 7.09 1.95 -11.43
C ALA A 154 6.07 1.99 -12.58
N GLY A 155 5.71 3.19 -13.02
CA GLY A 155 4.81 3.41 -14.16
C GLY A 155 3.32 3.36 -13.80
N PRO A 156 2.44 3.17 -14.80
CA PRO A 156 0.99 3.05 -14.59
C PRO A 156 0.65 1.85 -13.70
N LEU A 157 -0.40 1.93 -12.89
CA LEU A 157 -0.84 0.83 -12.05
C LEU A 157 -1.54 -0.26 -12.91
N PRO A 158 -0.98 -1.48 -13.01
CA PRO A 158 -1.55 -2.57 -13.80
C PRO A 158 -2.52 -3.41 -12.96
N LEU A 159 -3.28 -2.78 -12.06
CA LEU A 159 -4.13 -3.48 -11.09
C LEU A 159 -5.52 -3.69 -11.67
N GLU A 160 -6.01 -4.94 -11.59
CA GLU A 160 -7.41 -5.29 -11.88
C GLU A 160 -8.26 -5.40 -10.61
N THR A 161 -7.61 -5.77 -9.48
CA THR A 161 -8.24 -5.92 -8.17
C THR A 161 -7.26 -5.51 -7.05
N ILE A 162 -7.78 -5.03 -5.93
CA ILE A 162 -7.01 -4.75 -4.71
C ILE A 162 -6.72 -6.08 -3.98
N GLY A 163 -7.51 -7.11 -4.23
CA GLY A 163 -7.37 -8.46 -3.68
C GLY A 163 -6.17 -9.23 -4.21
N LEU A 164 -4.95 -8.71 -4.06
CA LEU A 164 -3.75 -9.50 -4.24
C LEU A 164 -3.56 -10.39 -3.00
N GLY A 165 -3.74 -11.70 -3.20
CA GLY A 165 -3.63 -12.74 -2.17
C GLY A 165 -4.82 -13.69 -2.20
N SER A 166 -4.60 -14.98 -1.94
CA SER A 166 -5.70 -15.90 -1.68
C SER A 166 -6.32 -15.57 -0.33
N ASP A 167 -7.64 -15.70 -0.20
CA ASP A 167 -8.29 -15.63 1.10
C ASP A 167 -7.60 -16.56 2.09
N TYR A 168 -7.34 -16.05 3.30
CA TYR A 168 -6.80 -16.88 4.37
C TYR A 168 -7.80 -18.00 4.68
N GLN A 169 -7.40 -19.24 4.39
CA GLN A 169 -8.15 -20.42 4.80
C GLN A 169 -7.67 -20.86 6.17
N PHE A 170 -8.42 -20.53 7.22
CA PHE A 170 -8.15 -21.02 8.56
C PHE A 170 -8.13 -22.56 8.57
N LYS A 171 -7.02 -23.14 9.02
CA LYS A 171 -6.86 -24.58 9.22
C LYS A 171 -6.56 -24.84 10.68
N LEU A 172 -7.57 -25.33 11.40
CA LEU A 172 -7.38 -25.80 12.77
C LEU A 172 -6.45 -27.03 12.77
N GLN A 173 -5.32 -26.93 13.45
CA GLN A 173 -4.40 -28.05 13.65
C GLN A 173 -4.54 -28.60 15.08
N HIS A 174 -4.69 -29.92 15.19
CA HIS A 174 -4.68 -30.62 16.47
C HIS A 174 -3.33 -31.29 16.67
N ILE A 175 -2.69 -31.02 17.80
CA ILE A 175 -1.36 -31.56 18.13
C ILE A 175 -1.51 -32.51 19.32
N ALA A 176 -1.07 -33.77 19.16
CA ALA A 176 -1.08 -34.79 20.22
C ALA A 176 0.08 -34.59 21.21
N ILE A 177 0.15 -33.42 21.85
CA ILE A 177 1.31 -32.98 22.65
C ILE A 177 1.61 -33.90 23.84
N ARG A 178 0.59 -34.57 24.41
CA ARG A 178 0.70 -35.50 25.53
C ARG A 178 1.57 -36.73 25.26
N GLU A 179 1.69 -37.12 24.00
CA GLU A 179 2.39 -38.35 23.59
C GLU A 179 3.84 -38.05 23.13
N MET A 180 4.25 -36.78 23.15
CA MET A 180 5.55 -36.34 22.67
C MET A 180 6.64 -36.55 23.72
N ASP A 181 7.80 -37.02 23.29
CA ASP A 181 9.01 -36.96 24.12
C ASP A 181 9.67 -35.57 24.04
N ASP A 182 10.67 -35.33 24.88
CA ASP A 182 11.40 -34.05 24.95
C ASP A 182 11.99 -33.64 23.58
N ALA A 183 12.45 -34.59 22.77
CA ALA A 183 13.03 -34.30 21.46
C ALA A 183 11.94 -33.86 20.46
N VAL A 184 10.78 -34.51 20.49
CA VAL A 184 9.61 -34.15 19.67
C VAL A 184 9.01 -32.82 20.15
N LEU A 185 8.96 -32.56 21.45
CA LEU A 185 8.53 -31.27 22.00
C LEU A 185 9.42 -30.12 21.53
N MET A 186 10.74 -30.29 21.58
CA MET A 186 11.66 -29.26 21.08
C MET A 186 11.58 -29.07 19.57
N ARG A 187 11.34 -30.15 18.81
CA ARG A 187 11.09 -30.05 17.38
C ARG A 187 9.80 -29.27 17.10
N LEU A 188 8.71 -29.58 17.79
CA LEU A 188 7.45 -28.85 17.69
C LEU A 188 7.62 -27.36 18.01
N SER A 189 8.36 -27.03 19.07
CA SER A 189 8.65 -25.64 19.43
C SER A 189 9.40 -24.89 18.32
N LYS A 190 10.37 -25.55 17.69
CA LYS A 190 11.18 -24.96 16.60
C LYS A 190 10.40 -24.84 15.28
N GLU A 191 9.79 -25.93 14.84
CA GLU A 191 9.07 -26.00 13.56
C GLU A 191 7.76 -25.20 13.60
N GLY A 192 7.07 -25.22 14.73
CA GLY A 192 5.87 -24.42 14.98
C GLY A 192 6.15 -22.97 15.35
N GLN A 193 7.43 -22.55 15.39
CA GLN A 193 7.84 -21.19 15.75
C GLN A 193 7.25 -20.71 17.10
N LEU A 194 7.16 -21.62 18.08
CA LEU A 194 6.62 -21.33 19.42
C LEU A 194 7.65 -20.61 20.29
N TYR A 195 8.95 -20.79 20.01
CA TYR A 195 10.07 -20.22 20.77
C TYR A 195 10.06 -20.55 22.27
N LEU A 196 9.49 -21.71 22.63
CA LEU A 196 9.41 -22.20 24.00
C LEU A 196 10.61 -23.07 24.36
N SER A 197 11.08 -22.93 25.60
CA SER A 197 12.04 -23.82 26.23
C SER A 197 11.43 -25.19 26.51
N LEU A 198 12.28 -26.19 26.76
CA LEU A 198 11.82 -27.54 27.10
C LEU A 198 10.91 -27.55 28.34
N ALA A 199 11.26 -26.79 29.37
CA ALA A 199 10.47 -26.71 30.60
C ALA A 199 9.07 -26.11 30.33
N GLU A 200 8.97 -25.09 29.48
CA GLU A 200 7.68 -24.51 29.07
C GLU A 200 6.86 -25.52 28.25
N MET A 201 7.49 -26.23 27.30
CA MET A 201 6.83 -27.27 26.52
C MET A 201 6.30 -28.42 27.40
N GLN A 202 7.09 -28.88 28.37
CA GLN A 202 6.68 -29.90 29.34
C GLN A 202 5.55 -29.40 30.23
N THR A 203 5.57 -28.11 30.62
CA THR A 203 4.48 -27.51 31.40
C THR A 203 3.17 -27.51 30.61
N ILE A 204 3.21 -27.13 29.33
CA ILE A 204 2.03 -27.19 28.44
C ILE A 204 1.57 -28.64 28.25
N GLN A 205 2.51 -29.57 28.03
CA GLN A 205 2.20 -30.99 27.92
C GLN A 205 1.47 -31.55 29.15
N GLN A 206 1.91 -31.17 30.36
CA GLN A 206 1.29 -31.60 31.62
C GLN A 206 -0.06 -30.95 31.89
N HIS A 207 -0.34 -29.78 31.29
CA HIS A 207 -1.61 -29.09 31.44
C HIS A 207 -2.76 -29.79 30.67
N PHE A 208 -2.46 -30.39 29.52
CA PHE A 208 -3.43 -31.05 28.63
C PHE A 208 -3.54 -32.55 28.84
#